data_AF-R6MU27-F1
#
_entry.id   AF-R6MU27-F1
#
_cell.length_a   1.000
_cell.length_b   1.000
_cell.length_c   1.000
_cell.angle_alpha   90.00
_cell.angle_beta   90.00
_cell.angle_gamma   90.00
#
_symmetry.space_group_name_H-M   'P 1'
#
loop_
_entity.id
_entity.type
_entity.pdbx_description
1 polymer ?
#
loop_
_entity_poly.entity_id
_entity_poly.type
_entity_poly.pdbx_seq_one_letter_code
_entity_poly.pdbx_strand_id
1 'polypeptide(L)' 'MEDVLFICMDGVSGLEDGAKAIFKDVVVQRCIVHLIRNSIKYVPSNDYKKFTQSIKKVYGAPSLNG' A
#
# COMPACT_ATOMS: atom_id res chain seq x y z
N MET A 1 3.31 -27.26 2.54
CA MET A 1 2.73 -25.91 2.77
C MET A 1 3.82 -24.93 2.41
N GLU A 2 3.47 -23.89 1.66
CA GLU A 2 4.39 -22.81 1.32
C GLU A 2 4.16 -21.65 2.30
N ASP A 3 5.24 -21.06 2.81
CA ASP A 3 5.17 -19.94 3.73
C ASP A 3 4.91 -18.64 2.98
N VAL A 4 3.89 -17.90 3.41
CA VAL A 4 3.60 -16.56 2.91
C VAL A 4 4.14 -15.55 3.91
N LEU A 5 5.22 -14.85 3.53
CA LEU A 5 5.88 -13.88 4.39
C LEU A 5 5.20 -12.51 4.39
N PHE A 6 4.69 -12.06 3.23
CA PHE A 6 4.08 -10.75 3.06
C PHE A 6 2.80 -10.83 2.24
N ILE A 7 1.76 -10.11 2.67
CA ILE A 7 0.53 -9.88 1.91
C ILE A 7 0.27 -8.38 1.82
N CYS A 8 0.11 -7.88 0.60
CA CYS A 8 -0.26 -6.50 0.32
C CYS A 8 -1.74 -6.42 -0.07
N MET A 9 -2.56 -5.74 0.72
CA MET A 9 -4.01 -5.62 0.51
C MET A 9 -4.50 -4.18 0.61
N ASP A 10 -5.71 -3.87 0.12
CA ASP A 10 -6.21 -2.50 0.02
C ASP A 10 -6.69 -1.89 1.35
N GLY A 11 -6.87 -2.73 2.39
CA GLY A 11 -7.36 -2.33 3.72
C GLY A 11 -8.83 -2.67 3.98
N VAL A 12 -9.46 -3.55 3.18
CA VAL A 12 -10.79 -4.09 3.48
C VAL A 12 -10.82 -4.73 4.88
N SER A 13 -11.81 -4.32 5.68
CA SER A 13 -12.03 -4.82 7.03
C SER A 13 -12.17 -6.34 7.07
N GLY A 14 -11.53 -6.99 8.05
CA GLY A 14 -11.60 -8.44 8.25
C GLY A 14 -10.70 -9.28 7.34
N LEU A 15 -10.13 -8.70 6.27
CA LEU A 15 -9.24 -9.44 5.36
C LEU A 15 -7.87 -9.71 6.01
N GLU A 16 -7.40 -8.82 6.88
CA GLU A 16 -6.17 -9.03 7.66
C GLU A 16 -6.34 -10.18 8.66
N ASP A 17 -7.47 -10.22 9.37
CA ASP A 17 -7.77 -11.30 10.32
C ASP A 17 -7.88 -12.65 9.61
N GLY A 18 -8.52 -12.68 8.44
CA GLY A 18 -8.61 -13.87 7.60
C GLY A 18 -7.25 -14.36 7.11
N ALA A 19 -6.37 -13.45 6.67
CA ALA A 19 -5.01 -13.79 6.26
C ALA A 19 -4.19 -14.37 7.41
N LYS A 20 -4.24 -13.76 8.60
CA LYS A 20 -3.51 -14.22 9.80
C LYS A 20 -4.06 -15.53 10.36
N ALA A 21 -5.33 -15.84 10.14
CA ALA A 21 -5.92 -17.13 10.51
C ALA A 21 -5.35 -18.30 9.67
N ILE A 22 -5.00 -18.05 8.41
CA ILE A 22 -4.46 -19.06 7.48
C ILE A 22 -2.92 -19.11 7.57
N PHE A 23 -2.28 -17.95 7.57
CA PHE A 23 -0.82 -17.78 7.59
C PHE A 23 -0.42 -17.07 8.89
N LYS A 24 -0.06 -17.82 9.93
CA LYS A 24 0.17 -17.26 11.27
C LYS A 24 1.26 -16.20 11.34
N ASP A 25 2.32 -16.38 10.55
CA ASP A 25 3.51 -15.53 10.60
C ASP A 25 3.54 -14.48 9.47
N VAL A 26 2.41 -14.29 8.75
CA VAL A 26 2.36 -13.36 7.63
C VAL A 26 2.37 -11.91 8.10
N VAL A 27 3.20 -11.09 7.45
CA VAL A 27 3.15 -9.64 7.60
C VAL A 27 2.14 -9.08 6.60
N VAL A 28 1.03 -8.57 7.14
CA VAL A 28 0.04 -7.87 6.33
C VAL A 28 0.41 -6.39 6.23
N GLN A 29 0.45 -5.87 5.01
CA GLN A 29 0.72 -4.46 4.72
C GLN A 29 -0.37 -3.88 3.83
N ARG A 30 -0.65 -2.58 4.00
CA ARG A 30 -1.48 -1.87 3.01
C ARG A 30 -0.71 -1.68 1.71
N CYS A 31 -1.33 -2.09 0.62
CA CYS A 31 -0.73 -2.04 -0.71
C CYS A 31 -0.58 -0.59 -1.16
N ILE A 32 0.67 -0.15 -1.33
CA ILE A 32 0.99 1.19 -1.80
C ILE A 32 0.37 1.51 -3.17
N VAL A 33 0.28 0.52 -4.06
CA VAL A 33 -0.33 0.72 -5.39
C VAL A 33 -1.81 1.09 -5.27
N HIS A 34 -2.55 0.40 -4.38
CA HIS A 34 -3.94 0.73 -4.10
C HIS A 34 -4.08 2.11 -3.45
N LEU A 35 -3.20 2.45 -2.51
CA LEU A 35 -3.17 3.79 -1.90
C LEU A 35 -2.99 4.88 -2.96
N ILE A 36 -1.96 4.76 -3.81
CA ILE A 36 -1.66 5.75 -4.84
C ILE A 36 -2.81 5.87 -5.84
N ARG A 37 -3.34 4.75 -6.33
CA ARG A 37 -4.47 4.74 -7.28
C ARG A 37 -5.72 5.39 -6.67
N ASN A 38 -6.02 5.09 -5.42
CA ASN A 38 -7.15 5.69 -4.70
C ASN A 38 -6.95 7.19 -4.48
N SER A 39 -5.73 7.65 -4.17
CA SER A 39 -5.42 9.08 -4.03
C SER A 39 -5.53 9.85 -5.35
N ILE A 40 -5.01 9.28 -6.45
CA ILE A 40 -5.02 9.92 -7.77
C ILE A 40 -6.45 10.18 -8.29
N LYS A 41 -7.45 9.39 -7.87
CA LYS A 41 -8.85 9.59 -8.26
C LYS A 41 -9.37 11.00 -7.95
N TYR A 42 -8.79 11.66 -6.94
CA TYR A 42 -9.20 13.00 -6.49
C TYR A 42 -8.33 14.13 -7.08
N VAL A 43 -7.36 13.79 -7.94
CA VAL A 43 -6.42 14.76 -8.51
C VAL A 43 -6.91 15.19 -9.90
N PRO A 44 -7.03 16.50 -10.18
CA PRO A 44 -7.32 16.99 -11.52
C PRO A 44 -6.30 16.46 -12.55
N SER A 45 -6.75 16.13 -13.76
CA SER A 45 -5.88 15.59 -14.82
C SER A 45 -4.66 16.48 -15.11
N ASN A 46 -4.83 17.81 -15.02
CA ASN A 46 -3.76 18.80 -15.20
C ASN A 46 -2.64 18.69 -14.16
N ASP A 47 -2.94 18.21 -12.95
CA ASP A 47 -1.97 18.07 -11.86
C ASP A 47 -1.45 16.64 -11.68
N TYR A 48 -1.97 15.66 -12.45
CA TYR A 48 -1.60 14.25 -12.37
C TYR A 48 -0.08 14.03 -12.35
N LYS A 49 0.64 14.64 -13.29
CA LYS A 49 2.11 14.49 -13.41
C LYS A 49 2.84 15.08 -12.19
N LYS A 50 2.43 16.25 -11.72
CA LYS A 50 3.04 16.91 -10.56
C LYS A 50 2.79 16.10 -9.29
N PHE A 51 1.55 15.64 -9.10
CA PHE A 51 1.16 14.85 -7.94
C PHE A 51 1.90 13.52 -7.88
N THR A 52 1.97 12.77 -8.99
CA THR A 52 2.67 11.47 -9.03
C THR A 52 4.18 11.62 -8.80
N GLN A 53 4.80 12.70 -9.27
CA GLN A 53 6.21 13.02 -8.97
C GLN A 53 6.43 13.29 -7.48
N SER A 54 5.53 14.01 -6.81
CA SER A 54 5.61 14.24 -5.36
C SER A 54 5.42 12.96 -4.57
N ILE A 55 4.44 12.13 -4.93
CA ILE A 55 4.19 10.83 -4.29
C ILE A 55 5.40 9.90 -4.41
N LYS A 56 6.14 9.95 -5.53
CA LYS A 56 7.38 9.17 -5.69
C LYS A 56 8.42 9.48 -4.63
N LYS A 57 8.48 10.71 -4.14
CA LYS A 57 9.40 11.09 -3.07
C LYS A 57 9.00 10.50 -1.71
N VAL A 58 7.69 10.29 -1.48
CA VAL A 58 7.17 9.72 -0.24
C VAL A 58 7.63 8.28 -0.06
N TYR A 59 7.41 7.43 -1.08
CA TYR A 59 7.82 6.02 -1.00
C TYR A 59 9.29 5.78 -1.37
N GLY A 60 9.96 6.78 -1.93
CA GLY A 60 11.39 6.78 -2.17
C GLY A 60 12.22 7.38 -1.02
N ALA A 61 11.59 7.73 0.11
CA ALA A 61 12.28 8.28 1.27
C ALA A 61 13.24 7.23 1.88
N PRO A 62 14.44 7.63 2.36
CA PRO A 62 15.43 6.70 2.90
C PRO A 62 15.04 6.09 4.25
N SER A 63 14.16 6.75 4.98
CA SER A 63 13.70 6.37 6.31
C SER A 63 12.30 6.95 6.57
N LEU A 64 11.61 6.38 7.55
CA LEU A 64 10.30 6.87 7.98
C LEU A 64 10.38 8.25 8.67
N ASN A 65 11.47 8.50 9.38
CA ASN A 65 11.79 9.78 10.01
C ASN A 65 12.79 10.50 9.11
N GLY A 66 12.32 11.52 8.41
CA GLY A 66 13.17 12.44 7.65
C GLY A 66 13.74 13.54 8.52
#